data_AF-A0A7S0JMU9-F1
#
_entry.id   AF-A0A7S0JMU9-F1
#
_cell.length_a   1.000
_cell.length_b   1.000
_cell.length_c   1.000
_cell.angle_alpha   90.00
_cell.angle_beta   90.00
_cell.angle_gamma   90.00
#
_symmetry.space_group_name_H-M   'P 1'
#
loop_
_entity.id
_entity.type
_entity.pdbx_description
1 polymer ?
#
loop_
_entity_poly.entity_id
_entity_poly.type
_entity_poly.pdbx_seq_one_letter_code
_entity_poly.pdbx_strand_id
1 'polypeptide(L)'
;MAARVCVMAAPALTRGAKGTVRPAGVKNYGADDSAAAALDFGGRPSTPERLRRFRVPAEPGVRVRPAGPMRDDKVDDTRFFGQVKPKDVPAAQAMDNSMTPLQEYEASKAEAVYRTAARERLGQSYSYQSRPAKTADPGFAFGKPSGRSGITTKELTCPVDHPEYEEAEKVYKKSHGAFAPGEQRTRMVDWSRARVDPSSHRF
;
A
#
# COMPACT_ATOMS: atom_id res chain seq x y z
N MET A 1 -63.49 32.33 -64.93
CA MET A 1 -63.43 31.84 -66.32
C MET A 1 -63.24 30.33 -66.28
N ALA A 2 -64.28 29.55 -66.56
CA ALA A 2 -64.22 28.16 -67.01
C ALA A 2 -65.65 27.72 -67.38
N ALA A 3 -65.78 27.04 -68.51
CA ALA A 3 -67.00 26.80 -69.24
C ALA A 3 -67.90 25.74 -68.59
N ARG A 4 -69.21 26.00 -68.59
CA ARG A 4 -70.24 24.98 -68.39
C ARG A 4 -70.45 24.27 -69.73
N VAL A 5 -70.07 23.00 -69.79
CA VAL A 5 -70.38 22.11 -70.92
C VAL A 5 -71.85 21.72 -70.83
N CYS A 6 -72.57 22.02 -71.91
CA CYS A 6 -73.97 21.70 -72.14
C CYS A 6 -74.10 20.22 -72.51
N VAL A 7 -74.83 19.43 -71.71
CA VAL A 7 -75.26 18.08 -72.11
C VAL A 7 -76.74 18.14 -72.44
N MET A 8 -77.05 17.87 -73.70
CA MET A 8 -78.39 17.92 -74.27
C MET A 8 -79.28 16.82 -73.68
N ALA A 9 -80.38 17.21 -73.04
CA ALA A 9 -81.47 16.31 -72.67
C ALA A 9 -82.45 16.17 -73.83
N ALA A 10 -82.74 14.94 -74.24
CA ALA A 10 -83.71 14.60 -75.27
C ALA A 10 -85.14 15.05 -74.90
N PRO A 11 -86.00 15.43 -75.86
CA PRO A 11 -87.34 15.91 -75.58
C PRO A 11 -88.27 14.74 -75.26
N ALA A 12 -88.78 14.68 -74.02
CA ALA A 12 -89.90 13.81 -73.68
C ALA A 12 -91.22 14.48 -74.08
N LEU A 13 -91.93 13.84 -75.01
CA LEU A 13 -93.29 14.16 -75.43
C LEU A 13 -94.23 14.29 -74.23
N THR A 14 -94.79 15.48 -74.03
CA THR A 14 -95.81 15.77 -73.04
C THR A 14 -97.18 15.31 -73.55
N ARG A 15 -97.68 14.18 -73.04
CA ARG A 15 -99.12 13.87 -73.07
C ARG A 15 -99.69 14.06 -71.67
N GLY A 16 -100.68 14.94 -71.57
CA GLY A 16 -101.26 15.44 -70.32
C GLY A 16 -101.66 14.35 -69.33
N ALA A 17 -101.01 14.33 -68.18
CA ALA A 17 -101.45 13.57 -67.02
C ALA A 17 -102.49 14.40 -66.25
N LYS A 18 -103.74 13.93 -66.18
CA LYS A 18 -104.77 14.50 -65.31
C LYS A 18 -104.35 14.31 -63.85
N GLY A 19 -104.11 15.41 -63.12
CA GLY A 19 -103.57 15.42 -61.75
C GLY A 19 -104.46 14.87 -60.64
N THR A 20 -105.53 14.13 -60.95
CA THR A 20 -106.52 13.64 -59.98
C THR A 20 -106.47 12.14 -59.71
N VAL A 21 -105.66 11.35 -60.44
CA VAL A 21 -105.53 9.90 -60.21
C VAL A 21 -104.16 9.61 -59.60
N ARG A 22 -104.15 9.07 -58.36
CA ARG A 22 -102.90 8.62 -57.73
C ARG A 22 -102.39 7.38 -58.47
N PRO A 23 -101.10 7.30 -58.81
CA PRO A 23 -100.56 6.12 -59.48
C PRO A 23 -100.61 4.91 -58.55
N ALA A 24 -101.13 3.79 -59.06
CA ALA A 24 -101.11 2.51 -58.36
C ALA A 24 -99.73 1.87 -58.50
N GLY A 25 -98.98 1.81 -57.39
CA GLY A 25 -97.66 1.21 -57.35
C GLY A 25 -97.07 1.29 -55.94
N VAL A 26 -96.23 0.31 -55.58
CA VAL A 26 -95.53 0.28 -54.29
C VAL A 26 -94.45 1.36 -54.32
N LYS A 27 -94.60 2.40 -53.50
CA LYS A 27 -93.50 3.32 -53.23
C LYS A 27 -92.54 2.59 -52.29
N ASN A 28 -91.36 2.26 -52.79
CA ASN A 28 -90.29 1.80 -51.92
C ASN A 28 -89.92 2.99 -51.03
N TYR A 29 -90.27 2.92 -49.74
CA TYR A 29 -89.74 3.81 -48.72
C TYR A 29 -88.28 3.44 -48.44
N GLY A 30 -87.44 3.50 -49.47
CA GLY A 30 -86.01 3.64 -49.27
C GLY A 30 -85.78 5.09 -48.91
N ALA A 31 -85.06 5.37 -47.83
CA ALA A 31 -84.56 6.71 -47.58
C ALA A 31 -83.93 7.24 -48.88
N ASP A 32 -84.14 8.52 -49.19
CA ASP A 32 -83.57 9.21 -50.35
C ASP A 32 -82.04 9.36 -50.20
N ASP A 33 -81.35 8.24 -50.00
CA ASP A 33 -79.91 8.12 -49.83
C ASP A 33 -79.28 8.36 -51.20
N SER A 34 -78.99 9.62 -51.48
CA SER A 34 -78.25 10.01 -52.67
C SER A 34 -76.85 9.38 -52.64
N ALA A 35 -76.33 9.01 -53.82
CA ALA A 35 -74.94 8.54 -53.94
C ALA A 35 -73.92 9.56 -53.39
N ALA A 36 -74.27 10.86 -53.39
CA ALA A 36 -73.47 11.92 -52.78
C ALA A 36 -73.42 11.82 -51.23
N ALA A 37 -74.53 11.44 -50.58
CA ALA A 37 -74.57 11.24 -49.14
C ALA A 37 -73.73 10.02 -48.69
N ALA A 38 -73.57 9.01 -49.54
CA ALA A 38 -72.70 7.86 -49.26
C ALA A 38 -71.20 8.17 -49.36
N LEU A 39 -70.82 9.24 -50.07
CA LEU A 39 -69.44 9.71 -50.19
C LEU A 39 -69.06 10.71 -49.09
N ASP A 40 -70.05 11.30 -48.42
CA ASP A 40 -69.84 12.19 -47.27
C ASP A 40 -69.70 11.36 -45.99
N PHE A 41 -68.48 10.90 -45.73
CA PHE A 41 -68.14 10.23 -44.48
C PHE A 41 -68.06 11.28 -43.37
N GLY A 42 -69.20 11.54 -42.73
CA GLY A 42 -69.27 12.40 -41.55
C GLY A 42 -68.23 12.04 -40.48
N GLY A 43 -67.88 13.02 -39.65
CA GLY A 43 -66.88 12.86 -38.61
C GLY A 43 -67.25 11.75 -37.62
N ARG A 44 -66.45 10.69 -37.56
CA ARG A 44 -66.64 9.62 -36.57
C ARG A 44 -66.40 10.18 -35.17
N PRO A 45 -67.22 9.80 -34.17
CA PRO A 45 -66.97 10.20 -32.79
C PRO A 45 -65.56 9.72 -32.35
N SER A 46 -64.85 10.58 -31.64
CA SER A 46 -63.50 10.26 -31.15
C SER A 46 -63.56 9.14 -30.12
N THR A 47 -62.51 8.31 -30.07
CA THR A 47 -62.45 7.23 -29.07
C THR A 47 -62.21 7.86 -27.69
N PRO A 48 -63.01 7.51 -26.67
CA PRO A 48 -62.86 8.07 -25.33
C PRO A 48 -61.49 7.70 -24.73
N GLU A 49 -60.92 8.61 -23.94
CA GLU A 49 -59.53 8.54 -23.48
C GLU A 49 -59.20 7.23 -22.73
N ARG A 50 -60.15 6.74 -21.90
CA ARG A 50 -60.00 5.48 -21.16
C ARG A 50 -59.80 4.26 -22.05
N LEU A 51 -60.39 4.26 -23.25
CA LEU A 51 -60.31 3.14 -24.21
C LEU A 51 -59.19 3.32 -25.23
N ARG A 52 -58.64 4.53 -25.38
CA ARG A 52 -57.59 4.85 -26.37
C ARG A 52 -56.34 3.99 -26.21
N ARG A 53 -55.99 3.58 -24.99
CA ARG A 53 -54.84 2.70 -24.68
C ARG A 53 -55.00 1.28 -25.24
N PHE A 54 -56.21 0.74 -25.29
CA PHE A 54 -56.47 -0.62 -25.79
C PHE A 54 -56.61 -0.66 -27.31
N ARG A 55 -56.70 0.51 -27.94
CA ARG A 55 -56.83 0.66 -29.38
C ARG A 55 -55.46 0.90 -29.98
N VAL A 56 -55.13 0.20 -31.07
CA VAL A 56 -53.94 0.50 -31.86
C VAL A 56 -54.13 1.90 -32.48
N PRO A 57 -53.29 2.89 -32.15
CA PRO A 57 -53.40 4.21 -32.76
C PRO A 57 -53.00 4.12 -34.23
N ALA A 58 -53.77 4.78 -35.10
CA ALA A 58 -53.50 4.86 -36.54
C ALA A 58 -52.75 6.15 -36.93
N GLU A 59 -52.26 6.90 -35.94
CA GLU A 59 -51.55 8.15 -36.16
C GLU A 59 -50.10 7.88 -36.61
N PRO A 60 -49.67 8.40 -37.77
CA PRO A 60 -48.31 8.21 -38.26
C PRO A 60 -47.29 8.89 -37.35
N GLY A 61 -46.13 8.25 -37.13
CA GLY A 61 -45.02 8.80 -36.35
C GLY A 61 -45.08 8.57 -34.83
N VAL A 62 -46.16 7.96 -34.32
CA VAL A 62 -46.30 7.64 -32.89
C VAL A 62 -45.82 6.22 -32.61
N ARG A 63 -44.97 6.04 -31.61
CA ARG A 63 -44.57 4.71 -31.13
C ARG A 63 -45.77 3.98 -30.52
N VAL A 64 -46.14 2.83 -31.08
CA VAL A 64 -47.19 1.97 -30.53
C VAL A 64 -46.68 1.34 -29.23
N ARG A 65 -47.35 1.63 -28.12
CA ARG A 65 -47.06 1.01 -26.81
C ARG A 65 -48.10 -0.07 -26.51
N PRO A 66 -47.69 -1.27 -26.08
CA PRO A 66 -48.62 -2.33 -25.73
C PRO A 66 -49.45 -1.95 -24.50
N ALA A 67 -50.69 -2.45 -24.42
CA ALA A 67 -51.60 -2.20 -23.31
C ALA A 67 -51.25 -3.06 -22.07
N GLY A 68 -50.04 -2.89 -21.52
CA GLY A 68 -49.54 -3.60 -20.33
C GLY A 68 -49.96 -2.93 -19.01
N PRO A 69 -50.06 -3.68 -17.89
CA PRO A 69 -50.61 -3.20 -16.62
C PRO A 69 -49.86 -2.02 -15.98
N MET A 70 -48.56 -1.90 -16.27
CA MET A 70 -47.74 -0.80 -15.82
C MET A 70 -47.80 0.35 -16.83
N ARG A 71 -48.04 1.58 -16.34
CA ARG A 71 -47.87 2.77 -17.18
C ARG A 71 -46.37 3.01 -17.27
N ASP A 72 -45.77 2.63 -18.38
CA ASP A 72 -44.35 2.94 -18.62
C ASP A 72 -44.20 4.45 -18.80
N ASP A 73 -43.75 5.11 -17.73
CA ASP A 73 -43.32 6.48 -17.77
C ASP A 73 -42.23 6.63 -18.84
N LYS A 74 -42.23 7.77 -19.56
CA LYS A 74 -41.13 8.04 -20.48
C LYS A 74 -39.84 8.06 -19.66
N VAL A 75 -38.88 7.23 -20.07
CA VAL A 75 -37.51 7.34 -19.55
C VAL A 75 -37.04 8.76 -19.88
N ASP A 76 -36.49 9.45 -18.89
CA ASP A 76 -35.98 10.81 -19.04
C ASP A 76 -34.98 10.86 -20.21
N ASP A 77 -35.13 11.85 -21.09
CA ASP A 77 -34.31 12.04 -22.28
C ASP A 77 -32.84 12.30 -21.93
N THR A 78 -32.55 12.65 -20.67
CA THR A 78 -31.20 12.84 -20.14
C THR A 78 -30.49 11.52 -19.78
N ARG A 79 -31.21 10.40 -19.69
CA ARG A 79 -30.66 9.13 -19.23
C ARG A 79 -30.11 8.31 -20.39
N PHE A 80 -28.80 8.08 -20.37
CA PHE A 80 -28.14 7.20 -21.33
C PHE A 80 -28.53 5.74 -21.05
N PHE A 81 -28.86 5.01 -22.12
CA PHE A 81 -29.09 3.57 -22.07
C PHE A 81 -27.77 2.81 -22.17
N GLY A 82 -27.61 1.74 -21.40
CA GLY A 82 -26.41 0.90 -21.37
C GLY A 82 -25.78 0.76 -19.99
N GLN A 83 -24.71 -0.02 -19.89
CA GLN A 83 -23.92 -0.16 -18.67
C GLN A 83 -22.82 0.89 -18.65
N VAL A 84 -22.89 1.83 -17.71
CA VAL A 84 -21.79 2.76 -17.44
C VAL A 84 -20.76 2.01 -16.60
N LYS A 85 -19.60 1.70 -17.18
CA LYS A 85 -18.47 1.20 -16.40
C LYS A 85 -17.83 2.36 -15.63
N PRO A 86 -17.46 2.16 -14.35
CA PRO A 86 -16.63 3.15 -13.67
C PRO A 86 -15.32 3.34 -14.44
N LYS A 87 -14.75 4.55 -14.40
CA LYS A 87 -13.46 4.80 -15.03
C LYS A 87 -12.39 3.96 -14.32
N ASP A 88 -11.60 3.23 -15.10
CA ASP A 88 -10.46 2.47 -14.60
C ASP A 88 -9.38 3.40 -14.04
N VAL A 89 -8.53 2.85 -13.15
CA VAL A 89 -7.37 3.59 -12.62
C VAL A 89 -6.41 3.86 -13.77
N PRO A 90 -6.01 5.12 -14.00
CA PRO A 90 -5.06 5.43 -15.07
C PRO A 90 -3.72 4.76 -14.80
N ALA A 91 -3.06 4.28 -15.85
CA ALA A 91 -1.77 3.56 -15.73
C ALA A 91 -0.70 4.37 -14.97
N ALA A 92 -0.72 5.71 -15.11
CA ALA A 92 0.16 6.59 -14.34
C ALA A 92 -0.02 6.44 -12.83
N GLN A 93 -1.26 6.38 -12.35
CA GLN A 93 -1.56 6.18 -10.93
C GLN A 93 -1.23 4.75 -10.47
N ALA A 94 -1.31 3.75 -11.35
CA ALA A 94 -0.93 2.38 -11.03
C ALA A 94 0.59 2.18 -10.96
N MET A 95 1.37 2.99 -11.69
CA MET A 95 2.83 2.95 -11.68
C MET A 95 3.45 3.88 -10.64
N ASP A 96 2.67 4.81 -10.10
CA ASP A 96 3.15 5.77 -9.11
C ASP A 96 3.27 5.10 -7.73
N ASN A 97 4.52 4.87 -7.33
CA ASN A 97 4.88 4.39 -5.99
C ASN A 97 5.35 5.55 -5.09
N SER A 98 5.15 6.80 -5.50
CA SER A 98 5.51 7.94 -4.66
C SER A 98 4.62 7.99 -3.42
N MET A 99 5.25 8.02 -2.26
CA MET A 99 4.59 8.11 -0.97
C MET A 99 4.89 9.47 -0.36
N THR A 100 3.93 10.01 0.38
CA THR A 100 4.23 11.21 1.18
C THR A 100 5.20 10.84 2.32
N PRO A 101 6.02 11.77 2.82
CA PRO A 101 6.99 11.47 3.89
C PRO A 101 6.35 10.86 5.16
N LEU A 102 5.10 11.25 5.46
CA LEU A 102 4.35 10.67 6.57
C LEU A 102 4.02 9.19 6.29
N GLN A 103 3.56 8.88 5.09
CA GLN A 103 3.24 7.51 4.68
C GLN A 103 4.49 6.63 4.61
N GLU A 104 5.62 7.17 4.16
CA GLU A 104 6.92 6.47 4.19
C GLU A 104 7.31 6.11 5.63
N TYR A 105 7.13 7.04 6.56
CA TYR A 105 7.42 6.79 7.98
C TYR A 105 6.49 5.73 8.57
N GLU A 106 5.19 5.78 8.26
CA GLU A 106 4.23 4.77 8.68
C GLU A 106 4.52 3.39 8.08
N ALA A 107 4.85 3.33 6.79
CA ALA A 107 5.28 2.11 6.13
C ALA A 107 6.55 1.54 6.79
N SER A 108 7.56 2.37 7.05
CA SER A 108 8.79 1.95 7.73
C SER A 108 8.54 1.40 9.13
N LYS A 109 7.55 1.94 9.85
CA LYS A 109 7.12 1.42 11.16
C LYS A 109 6.43 0.07 11.03
N ALA A 110 5.53 -0.07 10.06
CA ALA A 110 4.83 -1.32 9.82
C ALA A 110 5.82 -2.43 9.41
N GLU A 111 6.81 -2.10 8.57
CA GLU A 111 7.83 -3.02 8.09
C GLU A 111 8.86 -3.39 9.16
N ALA A 112 9.06 -2.57 10.20
CA ALA A 112 10.01 -2.86 11.27
C ALA A 112 9.72 -4.17 12.02
N VAL A 113 8.49 -4.68 11.94
CA VAL A 113 8.09 -5.99 12.48
C VAL A 113 8.71 -7.15 11.71
N TYR A 114 9.04 -6.97 10.44
CA TYR A 114 9.61 -8.02 9.61
C TYR A 114 11.04 -8.36 10.03
N ARG A 115 11.31 -9.67 10.09
CA ARG A 115 12.63 -10.18 10.50
C ARG A 115 13.76 -9.71 9.59
N THR A 116 13.49 -9.59 8.28
CA THR A 116 14.45 -9.09 7.29
C THR A 116 14.75 -7.61 7.55
N ALA A 117 13.72 -6.78 7.68
CA ALA A 117 13.86 -5.36 8.01
C ALA A 117 14.57 -5.11 9.35
N ALA A 118 14.46 -6.02 10.33
CA ALA A 118 15.18 -5.92 11.60
C ALA A 118 16.65 -6.35 11.51
N ARG A 119 17.00 -7.30 10.61
CA ARG A 119 18.35 -7.88 10.49
C ARG A 119 19.22 -7.22 9.43
N GLU A 120 18.61 -6.73 8.37
CA GLU A 120 19.28 -6.32 7.13
C GLU A 120 19.02 -4.84 6.86
N ARG A 121 19.08 -4.02 7.92
CA ARG A 121 19.00 -2.57 7.78
C ARG A 121 20.24 -2.06 7.06
N LEU A 122 20.02 -1.34 5.97
CA LEU A 122 21.13 -0.77 5.19
C LEU A 122 21.97 0.18 6.07
N GLY A 123 23.29 0.00 6.05
CA GLY A 123 24.23 0.82 6.82
C GLY A 123 24.26 0.54 8.33
N GLN A 124 23.48 -0.42 8.82
CA GLN A 124 23.50 -0.83 10.23
C GLN A 124 23.79 -2.32 10.34
N SER A 125 24.70 -2.68 11.23
CA SER A 125 24.92 -4.09 11.59
C SER A 125 23.79 -4.59 12.48
N TYR A 126 23.48 -5.88 12.37
CA TYR A 126 22.48 -6.49 13.22
C TYR A 126 22.97 -6.56 14.68
N SER A 127 22.15 -6.06 15.62
CA SER A 127 22.42 -6.13 17.05
C SER A 127 21.64 -7.26 17.69
N TYR A 128 22.34 -8.23 18.29
CA TYR A 128 21.73 -9.40 18.91
C TYR A 128 21.30 -9.20 20.37
N GLN A 129 21.89 -8.25 21.11
CA GLN A 129 21.77 -8.17 22.59
C GLN A 129 21.87 -6.74 23.13
N SER A 130 21.28 -6.51 24.31
CA SER A 130 21.51 -5.30 25.10
C SER A 130 22.94 -5.28 25.62
N ARG A 131 23.73 -4.28 25.21
CA ARG A 131 25.09 -4.10 25.75
C ARG A 131 25.02 -3.55 27.18
N PRO A 132 25.99 -3.88 28.06
CA PRO A 132 26.10 -3.24 29.36
C PRO A 132 26.23 -1.72 29.24
N ALA A 133 25.67 -0.97 30.19
CA ALA A 133 25.67 0.49 30.17
C ALA A 133 27.08 1.10 30.05
N LYS A 134 28.08 0.49 30.72
CA LYS A 134 29.50 0.93 30.66
C LYS A 134 30.11 0.89 29.26
N THR A 135 29.58 0.05 28.38
CA THR A 135 30.04 -0.09 27.01
C THR A 135 29.56 1.07 26.11
N ALA A 136 28.55 1.84 26.55
CA ALA A 136 28.08 3.03 25.86
C ALA A 136 29.03 4.22 26.02
N ASP A 137 29.95 4.19 27.00
CA ASP A 137 30.89 5.26 27.21
C ASP A 137 31.87 5.36 26.02
N PRO A 138 32.06 6.55 25.42
CA PRO A 138 32.95 6.73 24.28
C PRO A 138 34.42 6.43 24.60
N GLY A 139 34.80 6.43 25.88
CA GLY A 139 36.13 6.04 26.34
C GLY A 139 36.30 4.53 26.62
N PHE A 140 35.25 3.73 26.49
CA PHE A 140 35.32 2.30 26.74
C PHE A 140 35.99 1.57 25.56
N ALA A 141 37.12 0.92 25.83
CA ALA A 141 37.78 0.03 24.88
C ALA A 141 37.36 -1.42 25.15
N PHE A 142 36.95 -2.12 24.09
CA PHE A 142 36.72 -3.56 24.15
C PHE A 142 38.03 -4.33 24.19
N GLY A 143 38.00 -5.49 24.82
CA GLY A 143 39.15 -6.39 24.93
C GLY A 143 39.85 -6.28 26.28
N LYS A 144 40.80 -7.18 26.51
CA LYS A 144 41.63 -7.18 27.71
C LYS A 144 42.86 -6.31 27.42
N PRO A 145 43.14 -5.26 28.20
CA PRO A 145 44.41 -4.55 28.06
C PRO A 145 45.54 -5.52 28.34
N SER A 146 46.59 -5.51 27.51
CA SER A 146 47.82 -6.19 27.86
C SER A 146 48.35 -5.57 29.15
N GLY A 147 48.39 -6.38 30.22
CA GLY A 147 49.01 -5.93 31.46
C GLY A 147 50.47 -5.58 31.15
N ARG A 148 50.92 -4.40 31.55
CA ARG A 148 52.36 -4.16 31.67
C ARG A 148 52.88 -5.24 32.62
N SER A 149 53.85 -6.04 32.17
CA SER A 149 54.50 -7.00 33.06
C SER A 149 55.02 -6.21 34.26
N GLY A 150 54.61 -6.61 35.48
CA GLY A 150 54.88 -5.86 36.69
C GLY A 150 56.37 -5.71 37.02
N ILE A 151 57.22 -6.50 36.35
CA ILE A 151 58.67 -6.41 36.44
C ILE A 151 59.17 -5.96 35.06
N THR A 152 59.87 -4.83 35.05
CA THR A 152 60.57 -4.35 33.87
C THR A 152 61.85 -5.17 33.65
N THR A 153 62.30 -5.30 32.40
CA THR A 153 63.58 -5.97 32.11
C THR A 153 64.74 -5.38 32.93
N LYS A 154 64.71 -4.06 33.19
CA LYS A 154 65.70 -3.36 33.99
C LYS A 154 65.73 -3.85 35.45
N GLU A 155 64.57 -3.98 36.08
CA GLU A 155 64.46 -4.50 37.46
C GLU A 155 64.87 -5.97 37.53
N LEU A 156 64.61 -6.74 36.48
CA LEU A 156 65.04 -8.13 36.39
C LEU A 156 66.56 -8.28 36.22
N THR A 157 67.18 -7.44 35.39
CA THR A 157 68.62 -7.52 35.10
C THR A 157 69.48 -6.93 36.20
N CYS A 158 68.98 -5.89 36.87
CA CYS A 158 69.72 -5.15 37.90
C CYS A 158 68.85 -5.03 39.16
N PRO A 159 68.79 -6.09 39.99
CA PRO A 159 68.12 -6.00 41.28
C PRO A 159 68.85 -4.95 42.14
N VAL A 160 68.10 -3.96 42.62
CA VAL A 160 68.65 -2.86 43.44
C VAL A 160 68.79 -3.26 44.91
N ASP A 161 67.89 -4.11 45.39
CA ASP A 161 67.84 -4.54 46.78
C ASP A 161 68.35 -5.99 46.89
N HIS A 162 69.66 -6.14 47.14
CA HIS A 162 70.20 -7.42 47.61
C HIS A 162 70.63 -7.27 49.07
N PRO A 163 69.89 -7.82 50.05
CA PRO A 163 70.35 -7.82 51.43
C PRO A 163 71.63 -8.67 51.53
N GLU A 164 72.71 -8.08 52.01
CA GLU A 164 73.92 -8.81 52.35
C GLU A 164 73.77 -9.39 53.75
N TYR A 165 73.92 -10.71 53.88
CA TYR A 165 73.84 -11.42 55.16
C TYR A 165 75.24 -11.83 55.61
N GLU A 166 75.87 -11.03 56.49
CA GLU A 166 77.24 -11.28 56.98
C GLU A 166 77.40 -12.65 57.68
N GLU A 167 76.36 -13.13 58.35
CA GLU A 167 76.36 -14.44 59.01
C GLU A 167 76.38 -15.59 57.99
N ALA A 168 75.62 -15.43 56.90
CA ALA A 168 75.59 -16.39 55.82
C ALA A 168 76.97 -16.47 55.13
N GLU A 169 77.65 -15.34 54.97
CA GLU A 169 79.01 -15.31 54.41
C GLU A 169 80.00 -16.11 55.26
N LYS A 170 79.98 -15.98 56.59
CA LYS A 170 80.85 -16.74 57.51
C LYS A 170 80.60 -18.25 57.42
N VAL A 171 79.34 -18.66 57.34
CA VAL A 171 78.95 -20.06 57.17
C VAL A 171 79.39 -20.59 55.80
N TYR A 172 79.24 -19.78 54.75
CA TYR A 172 79.63 -20.13 53.39
C TYR A 172 81.15 -20.29 53.26
N LYS A 173 81.94 -19.39 53.84
CA LYS A 173 83.41 -19.49 53.95
C LYS A 173 83.85 -20.79 54.61
N LYS A 174 83.20 -21.18 55.73
CA LYS A 174 83.55 -22.39 56.46
C LYS A 174 83.19 -23.68 55.71
N SER A 175 82.05 -23.71 55.03
CA SER A 175 81.52 -24.89 54.36
C SER A 175 82.10 -25.13 52.97
N HIS A 176 82.24 -24.07 52.17
CA HIS A 176 82.63 -24.16 50.75
C HIS A 176 84.05 -23.65 50.49
N GLY A 177 84.73 -23.08 51.50
CA GLY A 177 86.07 -22.50 51.32
C GLY A 177 86.10 -21.30 50.37
N ALA A 178 84.97 -20.65 50.16
CA ALA A 178 84.82 -19.49 49.29
C ALA A 178 85.21 -18.21 50.03
N PHE A 179 86.50 -17.86 49.99
CA PHE A 179 87.05 -16.65 50.60
C PHE A 179 87.03 -15.47 49.64
N ALA A 180 86.99 -14.25 50.18
CA ALA A 180 87.10 -13.05 49.35
C ALA A 180 88.53 -12.96 48.75
N PRO A 181 88.69 -12.34 47.56
CA PRO A 181 90.01 -12.09 47.01
C PRO A 181 90.89 -11.30 47.99
N GLY A 182 92.04 -11.85 48.36
CA GLY A 182 92.98 -11.23 49.31
C GLY A 182 92.75 -11.56 50.79
N GLU A 183 91.72 -12.34 51.12
CA GLU A 183 91.45 -12.75 52.50
C GLU A 183 92.34 -13.92 52.94
N GLN A 184 92.95 -13.82 54.13
CA GLN A 184 93.72 -14.92 54.72
C GLN A 184 92.79 -15.91 55.44
N ARG A 185 93.13 -17.20 55.36
CA ARG A 185 92.34 -18.25 56.01
C ARG A 185 92.51 -18.21 57.53
N THR A 186 91.45 -17.83 58.23
CA THR A 186 91.41 -17.84 59.70
C THR A 186 91.21 -19.27 60.22
N ARG A 187 92.16 -19.78 61.01
CA ARG A 187 92.15 -21.16 61.54
C ARG A 187 91.48 -21.32 62.92
N MET A 188 90.82 -20.27 63.42
CA MET A 188 90.18 -20.24 64.76
C MET A 188 91.12 -20.75 65.87
N VAL A 189 92.41 -20.43 65.78
CA VAL A 189 93.39 -20.78 66.81
C VAL A 189 93.16 -19.89 68.01
N ASP A 190 93.09 -20.50 69.20
CA ASP A 190 93.00 -19.75 70.45
C ASP A 190 94.39 -19.24 70.86
N TRP A 191 94.74 -18.06 70.34
CA TRP A 191 95.99 -17.38 70.61
C TRP A 191 96.11 -16.90 72.07
N SER A 192 94.98 -16.74 72.77
CA SER A 192 94.94 -16.31 74.17
C SER A 192 95.55 -17.37 75.10
N ARG A 193 95.28 -18.65 74.80
CA ARG A 193 95.87 -19.79 75.52
C ARG A 193 97.38 -19.87 75.35
N ALA A 194 97.89 -19.46 74.19
CA ALA A 194 99.32 -19.40 73.92
C ALA A 194 100.00 -18.12 74.46
N ARG A 195 99.23 -17.13 74.94
CA ARG A 195 99.71 -15.78 75.34
C ARG A 195 100.56 -15.10 74.26
N VAL A 196 100.23 -15.35 73.00
CA VAL A 196 100.91 -14.80 71.82
C VAL A 196 99.92 -13.92 71.07
N ASP A 197 100.34 -12.72 70.68
CA ASP A 197 99.57 -11.87 69.77
C ASP A 197 100.01 -12.12 68.32
N PRO A 198 99.14 -12.62 67.43
CA PRO A 198 99.49 -12.95 66.04
C PRO A 198 100.02 -11.79 65.21
N SER A 199 99.70 -10.55 65.59
CA SER A 199 100.02 -9.37 64.80
C SER A 199 101.36 -8.73 65.17
N SER A 200 101.81 -8.90 66.42
CA SER A 200 103.01 -8.25 66.96
C SER A 200 104.12 -9.23 67.36
N HIS A 201 103.78 -10.49 67.60
CA HIS A 201 104.76 -11.49 68.00
C HIS A 201 105.64 -11.90 66.82
N ARG A 202 106.95 -11.85 67.04
CA ARG A 202 107.95 -12.35 66.10
C ARG A 202 108.16 -13.85 66.37
N PHE A 203 107.73 -14.67 65.43
CA PHE A 203 108.00 -16.11 65.42
C PHE A 203 109.47 -16.44 65.14
#